data_AF-A0A7X8JMC8-F1
#
_entry.id   AF-A0A7X8JMC8-F1
#
_cell.length_a   1.000
_cell.length_b   1.000
_cell.length_c   1.000
_cell.angle_alpha   90.00
_cell.angle_beta   90.00
_cell.angle_gamma   90.00
#
_symmetry.space_group_name_H-M   'P 1'
#
loop_
_entity.id
_entity.type
_entity.pdbx_description
1 polymer ?
#
loop_
_entity_poly.entity_id
_entity_poly.type
_entity_poly.pdbx_seq_one_letter_code
_entity_poly.pdbx_strand_id
1 'polypeptide(L)'
;MDFIKKRTLQSCIVILLIVTQSCNKLPEFDPLNFVRTNYEVDKRFDDSQTLNDQSPLPDIQVMSETYRVVGASDLHIIGNSEQVERFFSYTEEEDPSLVLIVGDISNGLSHQMTSANNQFKAWNQLPSYFVAGNHDLFFSWSQYVQLFGSSTYTFTVHTPTATDLYIGLESGSGTLGKKQTAWLVEQLQKRYEYRHCIVFTHQLFCTTV
;
A
#
# COMPACT_ATOMS: atom_id res chain seq x y z
N MET A 1 -18.39 43.14 -16.51
CA MET A 1 -18.58 41.86 -15.78
C MET A 1 -18.54 40.63 -16.70
N ASP A 2 -18.96 40.74 -17.97
CA ASP A 2 -18.96 39.60 -18.91
C ASP A 2 -17.58 39.20 -19.46
N PHE A 3 -16.62 40.13 -19.49
CA PHE A 3 -15.28 39.86 -20.00
C PHE A 3 -14.45 38.96 -19.06
N ILE A 4 -14.64 39.11 -17.75
CA ILE A 4 -13.97 38.30 -16.72
C ILE A 4 -14.54 36.87 -16.76
N LYS A 5 -15.87 36.72 -16.84
CA LYS A 5 -16.53 35.40 -16.98
C LYS A 5 -16.06 34.64 -18.23
N LYS A 6 -15.86 35.31 -19.36
CA LYS A 6 -15.35 34.69 -20.60
C LYS A 6 -13.90 34.22 -20.46
N ARG A 7 -13.02 34.99 -19.80
CA ARG A 7 -11.64 34.57 -19.54
C ARG A 7 -11.57 33.42 -18.55
N THR A 8 -12.36 33.44 -17.48
CA THR A 8 -12.43 32.33 -16.52
C THR A 8 -12.97 31.06 -17.18
N LEU A 9 -14.02 31.17 -18.00
CA LEU A 9 -14.58 30.03 -18.75
C LEU A 9 -13.57 29.47 -19.77
N GLN A 10 -12.87 30.34 -20.51
CA GLN A 10 -11.81 29.91 -21.42
C GLN A 10 -10.64 29.25 -20.70
N SER A 11 -10.22 29.77 -19.54
CA SER A 11 -9.18 29.14 -18.71
C SER A 11 -9.62 27.79 -18.16
N CYS A 12 -10.87 27.64 -17.72
CA CYS A 12 -11.42 26.34 -17.31
C CYS A 12 -11.49 25.35 -18.48
N ILE A 13 -11.85 25.79 -19.69
CA ILE A 13 -11.86 24.96 -20.90
C ILE A 13 -10.45 24.54 -21.31
N VAL A 14 -9.45 25.43 -21.21
CA VAL A 14 -8.05 25.10 -21.52
C VAL A 14 -7.47 24.11 -20.51
N ILE A 15 -7.78 24.26 -19.21
CA ILE A 15 -7.39 23.28 -18.19
C ILE A 15 -8.08 21.94 -18.46
N LEU A 16 -9.37 21.92 -18.79
CA LEU A 16 -10.12 20.72 -19.15
C LEU A 16 -9.52 20.02 -20.39
N LEU A 17 -9.12 20.79 -21.41
CA LEU A 17 -8.51 20.28 -22.64
C LEU A 17 -7.08 19.75 -22.44
N ILE A 18 -6.30 20.34 -21.53
CA ILE A 18 -4.98 19.82 -21.15
C ILE A 18 -5.13 18.51 -20.38
N VAL A 19 -6.13 18.41 -19.50
CA VAL A 19 -6.45 17.16 -18.79
C VAL A 19 -6.89 16.07 -19.78
N THR A 20 -7.70 16.38 -20.79
CA THR A 20 -8.15 15.37 -21.78
C THR A 20 -7.04 14.97 -22.76
N GLN A 21 -6.13 15.87 -23.16
CA GLN A 21 -5.03 15.50 -24.06
C GLN A 21 -3.92 14.69 -23.38
N SER A 22 -3.71 14.88 -22.07
CA SER A 22 -2.82 14.01 -21.28
C SER A 22 -3.43 12.63 -21.00
N CYS A 23 -4.76 12.52 -20.94
CA CYS A 23 -5.46 11.25 -20.71
C CYS A 23 -5.63 10.38 -21.98
N ASN A 24 -5.52 10.95 -23.18
CA ASN A 24 -5.70 10.21 -24.45
C ASN A 24 -4.57 9.22 -24.79
N LYS A 25 -3.58 9.03 -23.91
CA LYS A 25 -2.53 7.99 -24.04
C LYS A 25 -2.66 6.82 -23.07
N LEU A 26 -3.65 6.84 -22.18
CA LEU A 26 -3.94 5.74 -21.26
C LEU A 26 -5.36 5.25 -21.54
N PRO A 27 -5.56 4.25 -22.43
CA PRO A 27 -6.87 3.61 -22.62
C PRO A 27 -7.44 2.99 -21.34
N GLU A 28 -6.66 2.96 -20.26
CA GLU A 28 -6.99 2.37 -18.97
C GLU A 28 -7.31 3.44 -17.89
N PHE A 29 -7.05 4.74 -18.13
CA PHE A 29 -7.32 5.79 -17.13
C PHE A 29 -8.83 6.04 -16.97
N ASP A 30 -9.39 5.56 -15.87
CA ASP A 30 -10.78 5.83 -15.46
C ASP A 30 -10.80 6.81 -14.27
N PRO A 31 -11.04 8.11 -14.49
CA PRO A 31 -11.11 9.08 -13.41
C PRO A 31 -12.28 8.83 -12.44
N LEU A 32 -13.29 8.04 -12.82
CA LEU A 32 -14.33 7.60 -11.89
C LEU A 32 -13.82 6.54 -10.90
N ASN A 33 -12.85 5.71 -11.29
CA ASN A 33 -12.22 4.75 -10.38
C ASN A 33 -11.35 5.45 -9.34
N PHE A 34 -10.58 6.47 -9.72
CA PHE A 34 -9.84 7.32 -8.76
C PHE A 34 -10.76 7.97 -7.72
N VAL A 35 -11.94 8.41 -8.15
CA VAL A 35 -12.93 9.01 -7.25
C VAL A 35 -13.59 7.93 -6.37
N ARG A 36 -13.97 6.79 -6.94
CA ARG A 36 -14.60 5.67 -6.20
C ARG A 36 -13.66 5.05 -5.16
N THR A 37 -12.39 4.86 -5.49
CA THR A 37 -11.40 4.33 -4.54
C THR A 37 -11.28 5.25 -3.33
N ASN A 38 -11.33 6.57 -3.49
CA ASN A 38 -11.37 7.49 -2.34
C ASN A 38 -12.62 7.37 -1.46
N TYR A 39 -13.74 6.81 -1.96
CA TYR A 39 -14.97 6.64 -1.19
C TYR A 39 -15.15 5.25 -0.56
N GLU A 40 -14.37 4.25 -0.98
CA GLU A 40 -14.52 2.86 -0.51
C GLU A 40 -13.54 2.47 0.60
N VAL A 41 -12.90 3.44 1.27
CA VAL A 41 -11.86 3.18 2.29
C VAL A 41 -12.35 2.25 3.41
N ASP A 42 -13.55 2.47 3.95
CA ASP A 42 -14.11 1.60 5.00
C ASP A 42 -14.46 0.20 4.47
N LYS A 43 -14.85 0.08 3.19
CA LYS A 43 -15.09 -1.23 2.57
C LYS A 43 -13.79 -2.01 2.41
N ARG A 44 -12.70 -1.36 1.98
CA ARG A 44 -11.39 -1.99 1.86
C ARG A 44 -10.84 -2.45 3.20
N PHE A 45 -11.12 -1.69 4.25
CA PHE A 45 -10.85 -2.13 5.62
C PHE A 45 -11.61 -3.43 5.94
N ASP A 46 -12.93 -3.49 5.69
CA ASP A 46 -13.73 -4.69 5.93
C ASP A 46 -13.22 -5.90 5.12
N ASP A 47 -12.86 -5.70 3.85
CA ASP A 47 -12.29 -6.74 2.99
C ASP A 47 -10.96 -7.26 3.57
N SER A 48 -10.10 -6.35 4.05
CA SER A 48 -8.83 -6.69 4.70
C SER A 48 -9.04 -7.48 6.00
N GLN A 49 -9.98 -7.08 6.86
CA GLN A 49 -10.29 -7.82 8.09
C GLN A 49 -10.87 -9.21 7.78
N THR A 50 -11.77 -9.32 6.80
CA THR A 50 -12.33 -10.60 6.36
C THR A 50 -11.24 -11.57 5.92
N LEU A 51 -10.22 -11.08 5.20
CA LEU A 51 -9.09 -11.91 4.80
C LEU A 51 -8.19 -12.29 5.96
N ASN A 52 -7.91 -11.37 6.87
CA ASN A 52 -7.12 -11.67 8.07
C ASN A 52 -7.79 -12.76 8.92
N ASP A 53 -9.14 -12.75 9.01
CA ASP A 53 -9.90 -13.78 9.74
C ASP A 53 -9.84 -15.15 9.04
N GLN A 54 -9.86 -15.15 7.71
CA GLN A 54 -9.80 -16.38 6.90
C GLN A 54 -8.40 -16.97 6.82
N SER A 55 -7.38 -16.11 6.80
CA SER A 55 -5.98 -16.48 6.67
C SER A 55 -5.13 -15.54 7.53
N PRO A 56 -5.02 -15.81 8.85
CA PRO A 56 -4.21 -15.00 9.74
C PRO A 56 -2.75 -14.97 9.30
N LEU A 57 -2.12 -13.80 9.38
CA LEU A 57 -0.69 -13.68 9.13
C LEU A 57 0.08 -14.44 10.21
N PRO A 58 1.09 -15.23 9.83
CA PRO A 58 1.90 -15.94 10.82
C PRO A 58 2.77 -14.95 11.59
N ASP A 59 2.95 -15.25 12.87
CA ASP A 59 3.99 -14.62 13.68
C ASP A 59 5.38 -15.04 13.17
N ILE A 60 6.33 -14.12 13.27
CA ILE A 60 7.72 -14.36 12.87
C ILE A 60 8.53 -14.66 14.13
N GLN A 61 9.25 -15.78 14.14
CA GLN A 61 10.22 -16.09 15.17
C GLN A 61 11.64 -15.78 14.67
N VAL A 62 12.37 -14.94 15.39
CA VAL A 62 13.80 -14.72 15.17
C VAL A 62 14.62 -15.33 16.30
N MET A 63 15.84 -15.75 16.00
CA MET A 63 16.72 -16.43 16.95
C MET A 63 17.61 -15.47 17.76
N SER A 64 17.60 -14.18 17.42
CA SER A 64 18.42 -13.13 18.02
C SER A 64 17.54 -12.07 18.69
N GLU A 65 18.09 -11.38 19.70
CA GLU A 65 17.44 -10.23 20.36
C GLU A 65 17.23 -9.04 19.42
N THR A 66 18.05 -8.96 18.38
CA THR A 66 18.00 -7.94 17.33
C THR A 66 17.82 -8.59 15.97
N TYR A 67 17.01 -7.98 15.12
CA TYR A 67 16.79 -8.40 13.75
C TYR A 67 16.73 -7.18 12.84
N ARG A 68 16.87 -7.41 11.54
CA ARG A 68 16.83 -6.37 10.51
C ARG A 68 15.54 -6.46 9.72
N VAL A 69 15.04 -5.30 9.32
CA VAL A 69 13.88 -5.14 8.46
C VAL A 69 14.31 -4.29 7.27
N VAL A 70 13.99 -4.74 6.05
CA VAL A 70 14.14 -3.91 4.84
C VAL A 70 12.77 -3.40 4.45
N GLY A 71 12.67 -2.09 4.22
CA GLY A 71 11.46 -1.46 3.72
C GLY A 71 11.69 -0.90 2.32
N ALA A 72 10.71 -1.05 1.43
CA ALA A 72 10.69 -0.40 0.13
C ALA A 72 9.32 0.22 -0.15
N SER A 73 9.30 1.30 -0.92
CA SER A 73 8.10 1.98 -1.40
C SER A 73 8.38 2.50 -2.81
N ASP A 74 7.33 2.85 -3.56
CA ASP A 74 7.43 3.44 -4.89
C ASP A 74 8.30 2.60 -5.84
N LEU A 75 8.17 1.27 -5.76
CA LEU A 75 8.92 0.35 -6.62
C LEU A 75 8.47 0.46 -8.08
N HIS A 76 7.20 0.80 -8.31
CA HIS A 76 6.58 0.99 -9.63
C HIS A 76 7.04 -0.07 -10.64
N ILE A 77 6.92 -1.35 -10.28
CA ILE A 77 7.40 -2.46 -11.11
C ILE A 77 6.59 -2.51 -12.41
N ILE A 78 7.26 -2.27 -13.52
CA ILE A 78 6.74 -2.38 -14.89
C ILE A 78 7.55 -3.45 -15.61
N GLY A 79 7.12 -4.72 -15.52
CA GLY A 79 7.90 -5.82 -16.07
C GLY A 79 9.21 -6.03 -15.32
N ASN A 80 10.20 -6.63 -15.97
CA ASN A 80 11.53 -6.81 -15.39
C ASN A 80 12.32 -5.51 -15.53
N SER A 81 12.83 -4.99 -14.42
CA SER A 81 13.59 -3.74 -14.38
C SER A 81 14.88 -3.91 -13.57
N GLU A 82 15.89 -3.11 -13.87
CA GLU A 82 17.13 -3.11 -13.09
C GLU A 82 16.88 -2.69 -11.64
N GLN A 83 15.87 -1.84 -11.40
CA GLN A 83 15.53 -1.33 -10.07
C GLN A 83 15.03 -2.42 -9.15
N VAL A 84 14.16 -3.31 -9.63
CA VAL A 84 13.63 -4.41 -8.81
C VAL A 84 14.70 -5.48 -8.56
N GLU A 85 15.55 -5.75 -9.55
CA GLU A 85 16.71 -6.64 -9.36
C GLU A 85 17.67 -6.08 -8.31
N ARG A 86 17.99 -4.79 -8.36
CA ARG A 86 18.81 -4.11 -7.35
C ARG A 86 18.18 -4.16 -5.96
N PHE A 87 16.86 -4.01 -5.86
CA PHE A 87 16.15 -4.15 -4.60
C PHE A 87 16.29 -5.57 -4.04
N PHE A 88 16.09 -6.61 -4.85
CA PHE A 88 16.25 -7.99 -4.39
C PHE A 88 17.71 -8.30 -4.00
N SER A 89 18.69 -7.90 -4.80
CA SER A 89 20.11 -8.09 -4.46
C SER A 89 20.50 -7.34 -3.18
N TYR A 90 20.05 -6.10 -3.01
CA TYR A 90 20.28 -5.34 -1.77
C TYR A 90 19.65 -6.04 -0.57
N THR A 91 18.42 -6.54 -0.72
CA THR A 91 17.71 -7.24 0.35
C THR A 91 18.42 -8.54 0.73
N GLU A 92 18.96 -9.27 -0.24
CA GLU A 92 19.76 -10.47 0.03
C GLU A 92 21.08 -10.15 0.75
N GLU A 93 21.77 -9.08 0.35
CA GLU A 93 23.01 -8.65 1.00
C GLU A 93 22.78 -8.19 2.45
N GLU A 94 21.66 -7.52 2.70
CA GLU A 94 21.29 -7.07 4.04
C GLU A 94 20.76 -8.20 4.94
N ASP A 95 20.40 -9.38 4.41
CA ASP A 95 19.91 -10.52 5.19
C ASP A 95 18.86 -10.14 6.29
N PRO A 96 17.75 -9.47 5.92
CA PRO A 96 16.73 -9.08 6.89
C PRO A 96 15.84 -10.26 7.26
N SER A 97 15.20 -10.18 8.43
CA SER A 97 14.23 -11.19 8.88
C SER A 97 12.87 -11.05 8.21
N LEU A 98 12.57 -9.85 7.69
CA LEU A 98 11.35 -9.58 6.94
C LEU A 98 11.50 -8.36 6.03
N VAL A 99 10.58 -8.25 5.07
CA VAL A 99 10.47 -7.14 4.14
C VAL A 99 9.11 -6.46 4.27
N LEU A 100 9.12 -5.12 4.28
CA LEU A 100 7.92 -4.30 4.22
C LEU A 100 7.84 -3.61 2.85
N ILE A 101 6.76 -3.81 2.13
CA ILE A 101 6.48 -3.15 0.85
C ILE A 101 5.35 -2.14 1.06
N VAL A 102 5.72 -0.87 1.02
CA VAL A 102 4.95 0.25 1.56
C VAL A 102 4.28 1.05 0.45
N GLY A 103 3.48 0.36 -0.36
CA GLY A 103 2.70 0.97 -1.45
C GLY A 103 3.47 1.28 -2.72
N ASP A 104 2.68 1.56 -3.76
CA ASP A 104 3.11 1.83 -5.13
C ASP A 104 4.04 0.74 -5.66
N ILE A 105 3.57 -0.49 -5.49
CA ILE A 105 4.24 -1.73 -5.92
C ILE A 105 4.37 -1.73 -7.45
N SER A 106 3.31 -1.28 -8.13
CA SER A 106 3.25 -1.12 -9.58
C SER A 106 2.50 0.17 -9.94
N ASN A 107 2.33 0.48 -11.23
CA ASN A 107 1.43 1.59 -11.61
C ASN A 107 -0.06 1.20 -11.61
N GLY A 108 -0.40 0.04 -11.07
CA GLY A 108 -1.78 -0.44 -10.91
C GLY A 108 -2.42 -1.07 -12.15
N LEU A 109 -1.75 -1.07 -13.31
CA LEU A 109 -2.27 -1.80 -14.48
C LEU A 109 -2.23 -3.31 -14.21
N SER A 110 -3.27 -4.02 -14.63
CA SER A 110 -3.48 -5.43 -14.28
C SER A 110 -2.29 -6.35 -14.61
N HIS A 111 -1.69 -6.17 -15.79
CA HIS A 111 -0.53 -6.94 -16.21
C HIS A 111 0.74 -6.57 -15.42
N GLN A 112 0.86 -5.33 -14.94
CA GLN A 112 2.00 -4.87 -14.14
C GLN A 112 1.90 -5.37 -12.70
N MET A 113 0.73 -5.30 -12.08
CA MET A 113 0.48 -5.91 -10.77
C MET A 113 0.76 -7.42 -10.81
N THR A 114 0.33 -8.10 -11.86
CA THR A 114 0.62 -9.53 -12.07
C THR A 114 2.11 -9.79 -12.23
N SER A 115 2.82 -8.96 -13.01
CA SER A 115 4.29 -9.05 -13.15
C SER A 115 4.99 -8.87 -11.81
N ALA A 116 4.62 -7.84 -11.05
CA ALA A 116 5.17 -7.58 -9.72
C ALA A 116 4.95 -8.77 -8.78
N ASN A 117 3.71 -9.29 -8.72
CA ASN A 117 3.38 -10.45 -7.91
C ASN A 117 4.21 -11.68 -8.28
N ASN A 118 4.38 -11.95 -9.58
CA ASN A 118 5.20 -13.06 -10.07
C ASN A 118 6.68 -12.90 -9.69
N GLN A 119 7.21 -11.67 -9.71
CA GLN A 119 8.60 -11.42 -9.31
C GLN A 119 8.81 -11.63 -7.80
N PHE A 120 7.91 -11.12 -6.95
CA PHE A 120 7.98 -11.39 -5.50
C PHE A 120 7.82 -12.89 -5.19
N LYS A 121 6.93 -13.59 -5.90
CA LYS A 121 6.77 -15.06 -5.79
C LYS A 121 7.96 -15.85 -6.34
N ALA A 122 8.67 -15.32 -7.34
CA ALA A 122 9.87 -15.96 -7.86
C ALA A 122 11.06 -15.75 -6.91
N TRP A 123 11.14 -14.56 -6.30
CA TRP A 123 12.14 -14.26 -5.29
C TRP A 123 11.96 -15.14 -4.04
N ASN A 124 10.77 -15.12 -3.41
CA ASN A 124 10.31 -16.03 -2.35
C ASN A 124 11.38 -16.46 -1.31
N GLN A 125 12.25 -15.53 -0.91
CA GLN A 125 13.28 -15.78 0.09
C GLN A 125 12.82 -15.45 1.52
N LEU A 126 11.99 -14.41 1.66
CA LEU A 126 11.67 -13.82 2.96
C LEU A 126 10.18 -13.46 3.09
N PRO A 127 9.64 -13.47 4.33
CA PRO A 127 8.33 -12.91 4.63
C PRO A 127 8.23 -11.47 4.13
N SER A 128 7.31 -11.22 3.20
CA SER A 128 7.08 -9.91 2.59
C SER A 128 5.67 -9.44 2.90
N TYR A 129 5.55 -8.24 3.47
CA TYR A 129 4.30 -7.67 3.96
C TYR A 129 3.97 -6.41 3.18
N PHE A 130 2.83 -6.42 2.49
CA PHE A 130 2.43 -5.39 1.54
C PHE A 130 1.36 -4.47 2.14
N VAL A 131 1.45 -3.17 1.88
CA VAL A 131 0.32 -2.24 1.99
C VAL A 131 0.15 -1.55 0.63
N ALA A 132 -1.09 -1.23 0.27
CA ALA A 132 -1.42 -0.59 -0.99
C ALA A 132 -1.02 0.89 -0.97
N GLY A 133 -0.46 1.36 -2.09
CA GLY A 133 -0.31 2.77 -2.40
C GLY A 133 -1.42 3.28 -3.30
N ASN A 134 -1.38 4.57 -3.65
CA ASN A 134 -2.42 5.17 -4.49
C ASN A 134 -2.41 4.60 -5.92
N HIS A 135 -1.24 4.26 -6.46
CA HIS A 135 -1.15 3.66 -7.79
C HIS A 135 -1.68 2.22 -7.79
N ASP A 136 -1.51 1.47 -6.69
CA ASP A 136 -2.02 0.11 -6.58
C ASP A 136 -3.56 0.07 -6.55
N LEU A 137 -4.19 1.09 -5.95
CA LEU A 137 -5.64 1.19 -5.87
C LEU A 137 -6.28 1.75 -7.13
N PHE A 138 -5.56 2.56 -7.91
CA PHE A 138 -6.10 3.41 -8.97
C PHE A 138 -7.01 2.66 -9.97
N PHE A 139 -6.64 1.43 -10.31
CA PHE A 139 -7.35 0.65 -11.32
C PHE A 139 -8.20 -0.48 -10.73
N SER A 140 -7.77 -1.18 -9.67
CA SER A 140 -8.54 -2.28 -9.10
C SER A 140 -8.09 -2.73 -7.69
N TRP A 141 -8.89 -2.38 -6.68
CA TRP A 141 -8.73 -2.93 -5.32
C TRP A 141 -8.86 -4.45 -5.27
N SER A 142 -9.84 -5.03 -5.98
CA SER A 142 -10.05 -6.49 -5.96
C SER A 142 -8.84 -7.24 -6.52
N GLN A 143 -8.17 -6.67 -7.51
CA GLN A 143 -6.94 -7.22 -8.06
C GLN A 143 -5.77 -7.10 -7.08
N TYR A 144 -5.62 -5.94 -6.41
CA TYR A 144 -4.63 -5.79 -5.35
C TYR A 144 -4.79 -6.90 -4.31
N VAL A 145 -6.01 -7.06 -3.81
CA VAL A 145 -6.33 -8.04 -2.78
C VAL A 145 -6.04 -9.47 -3.23
N GLN A 146 -6.40 -9.81 -4.47
CA GLN A 146 -6.16 -11.14 -5.01
C GLN A 146 -4.66 -11.47 -5.11
N LEU A 147 -3.82 -10.47 -5.41
CA LEU A 147 -2.39 -10.67 -5.66
C LEU A 147 -1.54 -10.53 -4.40
N PHE A 148 -1.80 -9.50 -3.60
CA PHE A 148 -0.97 -9.09 -2.47
C PHE A 148 -1.64 -9.30 -1.10
N GLY A 149 -2.93 -9.63 -1.08
CA GLY A 149 -3.68 -9.92 0.14
C GLY A 149 -4.23 -8.68 0.82
N SER A 150 -4.36 -8.77 2.14
CA SER A 150 -4.84 -7.67 3.00
C SER A 150 -3.91 -6.46 2.93
N SER A 151 -4.45 -5.24 3.04
CA SER A 151 -3.66 -4.01 3.17
C SER A 151 -3.77 -3.38 4.56
N THR A 152 -4.55 -3.97 5.46
CA THR A 152 -4.69 -3.50 6.85
C THR A 152 -4.67 -4.70 7.78
N TYR A 153 -3.62 -4.83 8.58
CA TYR A 153 -3.39 -6.01 9.39
C TYR A 153 -2.35 -5.75 10.49
N THR A 154 -2.25 -6.70 11.41
CA THR A 154 -1.17 -6.78 12.38
C THR A 154 -0.45 -8.12 12.27
N PHE A 155 0.84 -8.13 12.60
CA PHE A 155 1.59 -9.35 12.89
C PHE A 155 2.61 -9.05 13.98
N THR A 156 3.23 -10.09 14.55
CA THR A 156 4.25 -9.91 15.58
C THR A 156 5.57 -10.56 15.20
N VAL A 157 6.66 -9.98 15.72
CA VAL A 157 8.00 -10.56 15.64
C VAL A 157 8.44 -10.92 17.05
N HIS A 158 8.66 -12.20 17.29
CA HIS A 158 9.15 -12.73 18.56
C HIS A 158 10.66 -12.88 18.49
N THR A 159 11.35 -12.18 19.39
CA THR A 159 12.74 -12.46 19.78
C THR A 159 12.74 -13.44 20.94
N PRO A 160 13.92 -13.94 21.40
CA PRO A 160 13.95 -14.86 22.53
C PRO A 160 13.38 -14.28 23.84
N THR A 161 13.41 -12.94 24.03
CA THR A 161 12.96 -12.32 25.28
C THR A 161 11.84 -11.29 25.14
N ALA A 162 11.47 -10.89 23.92
CA ALA A 162 10.51 -9.83 23.68
C ALA A 162 9.71 -10.02 22.39
N THR A 163 8.56 -9.37 22.31
CA THR A 163 7.70 -9.35 21.12
C THR A 163 7.53 -7.93 20.63
N ASP A 164 7.67 -7.72 19.32
CA ASP A 164 7.40 -6.45 18.64
C ASP A 164 6.11 -6.56 17.81
N LEU A 165 5.28 -5.51 17.85
CA LEU A 165 4.04 -5.40 17.07
C LEU A 165 4.28 -4.63 15.78
N TYR A 166 3.77 -5.16 14.68
CA TYR A 166 3.73 -4.50 13.38
C TYR A 166 2.29 -4.22 12.97
N ILE A 167 2.02 -3.02 12.46
CA ILE A 167 0.70 -2.56 12.02
C ILE A 167 0.83 -2.00 10.59
N GLY A 168 0.24 -2.70 9.63
CA GLY A 168 0.09 -2.22 8.26
C GLY A 168 -1.20 -1.42 8.11
N LEU A 169 -1.11 -0.22 7.52
CA LEU A 169 -2.25 0.66 7.26
C LEU A 169 -2.40 0.97 5.78
N GLU A 170 -3.64 0.85 5.29
CA GLU A 170 -4.01 1.23 3.92
C GLU A 170 -4.33 2.72 3.89
N SER A 171 -3.45 3.50 3.27
CA SER A 171 -3.57 4.96 3.12
C SER A 171 -3.43 5.42 1.67
N GLY A 172 -3.59 4.53 0.69
CA GLY A 172 -3.51 4.83 -0.73
C GLY A 172 -4.58 5.83 -1.21
N SER A 173 -5.63 6.08 -0.44
CA SER A 173 -6.58 7.18 -0.67
C SER A 173 -6.20 8.50 0.00
N GLY A 174 -5.01 8.61 0.60
CA GLY A 174 -4.56 9.79 1.36
C GLY A 174 -5.30 10.01 2.69
N THR A 175 -6.08 9.03 3.13
CA THR A 175 -6.88 9.10 4.37
C THR A 175 -7.03 7.71 4.97
N LEU A 176 -7.37 7.65 6.27
CA LEU A 176 -7.86 6.43 6.91
C LEU A 176 -9.37 6.54 7.10
N GLY A 177 -10.09 5.48 6.69
CA GLY A 177 -11.53 5.35 6.94
C GLY A 177 -11.85 5.36 8.44
N LYS A 178 -13.11 5.61 8.79
CA LYS A 178 -13.55 5.64 10.20
C LYS A 178 -13.33 4.30 10.89
N LYS A 179 -13.56 3.20 10.17
CA LYS A 179 -13.39 1.85 10.71
C LYS A 179 -11.91 1.53 10.95
N GLN A 180 -11.05 1.80 9.96
CA GLN A 180 -9.61 1.62 10.10
C GLN A 180 -9.04 2.50 11.21
N THR A 181 -9.53 3.74 11.35
CA THR A 181 -9.11 4.64 12.43
C THR A 181 -9.51 4.10 13.81
N ALA A 182 -10.76 3.66 13.98
CA ALA A 182 -11.20 3.05 15.23
C ALA A 182 -10.39 1.79 15.57
N TRP A 183 -10.19 0.92 14.58
CA TRP A 183 -9.37 -0.28 14.71
C TRP A 183 -7.91 0.04 15.07
N LEU A 184 -7.31 1.07 14.47
CA LEU A 184 -5.95 1.51 14.80
C LEU A 184 -5.89 1.99 16.25
N VAL A 185 -6.87 2.76 16.73
CA VAL A 185 -6.94 3.18 18.14
C VAL A 185 -6.96 1.96 19.07
N GLU A 186 -7.74 0.92 18.74
CA GLU A 186 -7.77 -0.33 19.49
C GLU A 186 -6.42 -1.05 19.49
N GLN A 187 -5.74 -1.16 18.34
CA GLN A 187 -4.41 -1.79 18.29
C GLN A 187 -3.37 -0.98 19.08
N LEU A 188 -3.43 0.35 19.04
CA LEU A 188 -2.52 1.22 19.78
C LEU A 188 -2.74 1.16 21.29
N GLN A 189 -3.91 0.71 21.79
CA GLN A 189 -4.05 0.40 23.22
C GLN A 189 -3.24 -0.83 23.63
N LYS A 190 -3.10 -1.81 22.73
CA LYS A 190 -2.31 -3.03 22.97
C LYS A 190 -0.80 -2.78 22.90
N ARG A 191 -0.35 -1.65 22.34
CA ARG A 191 1.07 -1.35 22.13
C ARG A 191 1.93 -1.50 23.39
N TYR A 192 1.35 -1.33 24.58
CA TYR A 192 2.06 -1.39 25.87
C TYR A 192 2.46 -2.83 26.26
N GLU A 193 1.88 -3.83 25.59
CA GLU A 193 2.22 -5.25 25.76
C GLU A 193 3.47 -5.65 24.95
N TYR A 194 3.95 -4.77 24.06
CA TYR A 194 5.04 -5.04 23.12
C TYR A 194 6.25 -4.17 23.41
N ARG A 195 7.45 -4.67 23.10
CA ARG A 195 8.70 -3.91 23.22
C ARG A 195 8.74 -2.74 22.24
N HIS A 196 8.42 -3.01 20.98
CA HIS A 196 8.26 -1.99 19.94
C HIS A 196 6.91 -2.12 19.22
N CYS A 197 6.42 -1.00 18.72
CA CYS A 197 5.24 -0.92 17.86
C CYS A 197 5.62 -0.17 16.59
N ILE A 198 5.64 -0.86 15.47
CA ILE A 198 6.03 -0.35 14.16
C ILE A 198 4.76 -0.18 13.32
N VAL A 199 4.50 1.05 12.90
CA VAL A 199 3.40 1.36 12.00
C VAL A 199 3.98 1.69 10.63
N PHE A 200 3.48 1.04 9.58
CA PHE A 200 3.92 1.30 8.21
C PHE A 200 2.72 1.52 7.29
N THR A 201 2.86 2.51 6.41
CA THR A 201 1.80 3.01 5.56
C THR A 201 2.40 3.81 4.40
N HIS A 202 1.71 3.86 3.26
CA HIS A 202 2.23 4.51 2.06
C HIS A 202 2.24 6.05 2.17
N GLN A 203 1.14 6.67 2.58
CA GLN A 203 1.03 8.13 2.70
C GLN A 203 0.90 8.60 4.14
N LEU A 204 1.43 9.81 4.40
CA LEU A 204 1.02 10.58 5.57
C LEU A 204 -0.48 10.89 5.43
N PHE A 205 -1.28 10.30 6.30
CA PHE A 205 -2.73 10.44 6.28
C PHE A 205 -3.21 11.54 7.22
N CYS A 206 -4.22 12.28 6.79
CA CYS A 206 -4.95 13.19 7.68
C CYS A 206 -6.13 12.43 8.30
N THR A 207 -6.25 12.45 9.62
CA THR A 207 -7.51 12.06 10.27
C THR A 207 -8.41 13.29 10.31
N THR A 208 -9.53 13.26 9.59
CA THR A 208 -10.61 14.23 9.85
C THR A 208 -11.30 13.79 11.13
N VAL A 209 -10.89 14.39 12.24
CA VAL A 209 -11.56 14.29 13.55
C VAL A 209 -12.91 14.99 13.50
#